data_AF-A0A3S1EGU0-F1
#
_entry.id   AF-A0A3S1EGU0-F1
#
_cell.length_a   1.000
_cell.length_b   1.000
_cell.length_c   1.000
_cell.angle_alpha   90.00
_cell.angle_beta   90.00
_cell.angle_gamma   90.00
#
_symmetry.space_group_name_H-M   'P 1'
#
loop_
_entity.id
_entity.type
_entity.pdbx_description
1 polymer ?
#
loop_
_entity_poly.entity_id
_entity_poly.type
_entity_poly.pdbx_seq_one_letter_code
_entity_poly.pdbx_strand_id
1 'polypeptide(L)'
;MDSLPDQPTVERMARMPKAWQWLALLIFSILFAGALEFAALPAALLIGPMLAAILAGTNGATVRVPRPSFGAAQAIIGCLVAGSISADIFPVFYKEWPLFLGTVVATVAASSLLGWLISRWRILPGTTAVWGSSPGAATAMVLMAGAFGADQRLVAFMQYLRVIFVSMTAAIVAKMWVDTSGIEIPAIIWFPPIDPMAFAATLGVALVGSLIGKLLRLPSPFFLGTFVFGTAVHLGLGVTMQLPPWLLALGYTMIGWPIGLNFTRAILRHATRALPQ
;
A
#
# COMPACT_ATOMS: atom_id res chain seq x y z
N MET A 1 -9.00 -30.16 -33.09
CA MET A 1 -8.03 -30.56 -32.05
C MET A 1 -6.68 -30.03 -32.48
N ASP A 2 -6.42 -28.74 -32.27
CA ASP A 2 -5.12 -28.13 -32.54
C ASP A 2 -4.53 -27.64 -31.22
N SER A 3 -3.81 -28.54 -30.56
CA SER A 3 -2.96 -28.25 -29.42
C SER A 3 -1.75 -27.47 -29.93
N LEU A 4 -1.84 -26.13 -29.90
CA LEU A 4 -0.66 -25.27 -30.00
C LEU A 4 0.33 -25.68 -28.89
N PRO A 5 1.62 -25.88 -29.20
CA PRO A 5 2.61 -26.25 -28.21
C PRO A 5 2.76 -25.13 -27.19
N ASP A 6 2.63 -25.47 -25.91
CA ASP A 6 2.92 -24.60 -24.77
C ASP A 6 4.37 -24.10 -24.91
N GLN A 7 4.55 -22.87 -25.39
CA GLN A 7 5.87 -22.25 -25.45
C GLN A 7 6.45 -22.24 -24.03
N PRO A 8 7.71 -22.66 -23.83
CA PRO A 8 8.33 -22.65 -22.52
C PRO A 8 8.36 -21.20 -22.03
N THR A 9 7.45 -20.89 -21.11
CA THR A 9 7.33 -19.55 -20.55
C THR A 9 8.63 -19.25 -19.81
N VAL A 10 9.33 -18.23 -20.30
CA VAL A 10 10.64 -17.83 -19.79
C VAL A 10 10.45 -17.16 -18.42
N GLU A 11 10.21 -17.95 -17.39
CA GLU A 11 10.22 -17.54 -15.98
C GLU A 11 11.67 -17.43 -15.50
N ARG A 12 12.38 -16.41 -16.00
CA ARG A 12 13.81 -16.19 -15.72
C ARG A 12 14.12 -16.21 -14.23
N MET A 13 13.24 -15.63 -13.40
CA MET A 13 13.45 -15.57 -11.96
C MET A 13 13.06 -16.86 -11.24
N ALA A 14 12.10 -17.63 -11.75
CA ALA A 14 11.67 -18.89 -11.10
C ALA A 14 12.80 -19.92 -11.04
N ARG A 15 13.74 -19.87 -11.99
CA ARG A 15 14.93 -20.72 -12.03
C ARG A 15 16.07 -20.24 -11.12
N MET A 16 15.98 -19.01 -10.61
CA MET A 16 17.02 -18.44 -9.74
C MET A 16 16.77 -18.84 -8.28
N PRO A 17 17.82 -19.10 -7.49
CA PRO A 17 17.70 -19.32 -6.06
C PRO A 17 17.05 -18.11 -5.36
N LYS A 18 16.28 -18.37 -4.30
CA LYS A 18 15.50 -17.34 -3.58
C LYS A 18 16.35 -16.17 -3.08
N ALA A 19 17.59 -16.41 -2.68
CA ALA A 19 18.52 -15.36 -2.23
C ALA A 19 18.81 -14.33 -3.34
N TRP A 20 19.01 -14.80 -4.57
CA TRP A 20 19.22 -13.91 -5.72
C TRP A 20 17.96 -13.17 -6.15
N GLN A 21 16.77 -13.78 -6.00
CA GLN A 21 15.51 -13.08 -6.21
C GLN A 21 15.33 -11.92 -5.21
N TRP A 22 15.66 -12.13 -3.93
CA TRP A 22 15.66 -11.09 -2.90
C TRP A 22 16.68 -9.99 -3.17
N LEU A 23 17.90 -10.37 -3.57
CA LEU A 23 18.97 -9.41 -3.88
C LEU A 23 18.59 -8.55 -5.09
N ALA A 24 18.08 -9.15 -6.17
CA ALA A 24 17.58 -8.42 -7.32
C ALA A 24 16.45 -7.46 -6.92
N LEU A 25 15.48 -7.95 -6.14
CA LEU A 25 14.36 -7.15 -5.66
C LEU A 25 14.84 -5.93 -4.87
N LEU A 26 15.80 -6.11 -3.97
CA LEU A 26 16.37 -5.03 -3.15
C LEU A 26 17.15 -4.02 -4.01
N ILE A 27 18.00 -4.48 -4.93
CA ILE A 27 18.76 -3.60 -5.84
C ILE A 27 17.83 -2.74 -6.70
N PHE A 28 16.84 -3.36 -7.36
CA PHE A 28 15.88 -2.61 -8.17
C PHE A 28 15.00 -1.68 -7.31
N SER A 29 14.69 -2.06 -6.08
CA SER A 29 13.94 -1.20 -5.14
C SER A 29 14.73 0.07 -4.82
N ILE A 30 16.02 -0.05 -4.51
CA ILE A 30 16.92 1.09 -4.24
C ILE A 30 17.07 1.94 -5.50
N LEU A 31 17.28 1.33 -6.66
CA LEU A 31 17.45 2.06 -7.92
C LEU A 31 16.21 2.89 -8.27
N PHE A 32 15.01 2.29 -8.19
CA PHE A 32 13.78 3.02 -8.48
C PHE A 32 13.43 4.04 -7.40
N ALA A 33 13.63 3.72 -6.12
CA ALA A 33 13.41 4.67 -5.03
C ALA A 33 14.34 5.88 -5.17
N GLY A 34 15.63 5.66 -5.41
CA GLY A 34 16.60 6.73 -5.65
C GLY A 34 16.23 7.59 -6.86
N ALA A 35 15.87 6.97 -8.00
CA ALA A 35 15.43 7.73 -9.18
C ALA A 35 14.19 8.59 -8.91
N LEU A 36 13.22 8.09 -8.14
CA LEU A 36 12.02 8.84 -7.75
C LEU A 36 12.31 9.93 -6.71
N GLU A 37 13.28 9.70 -5.83
CA GLU A 37 13.76 10.68 -4.84
C GLU A 37 14.51 11.83 -5.53
N PHE A 38 15.33 11.53 -6.54
CA PHE A 38 15.91 12.56 -7.43
C PHE A 38 14.84 13.36 -8.18
N ALA A 39 13.69 12.73 -8.49
CA ALA A 39 12.54 13.41 -9.05
C ALA A 39 11.68 14.14 -7.99
N ALA A 40 12.09 14.19 -6.73
CA ALA A 40 11.40 14.82 -5.60
C ALA A 40 9.94 14.36 -5.44
N LEU A 41 9.66 13.07 -5.64
CA LEU A 41 8.31 12.54 -5.50
C LEU A 41 8.02 12.11 -4.04
N PRO A 42 6.93 12.60 -3.40
CA PRO A 42 6.65 12.44 -1.96
C PRO A 42 6.27 11.01 -1.50
N ALA A 43 6.47 9.99 -2.34
CA ALA A 43 6.23 8.58 -2.00
C ALA A 43 7.27 7.63 -2.63
N ALA A 44 8.47 8.14 -2.96
CA ALA A 44 9.53 7.39 -3.64
C ALA A 44 9.87 6.06 -2.94
N LEU A 45 9.93 6.07 -1.60
CA LEU A 45 10.29 4.90 -0.77
C LEU A 45 9.23 3.80 -0.75
N LEU A 46 7.99 4.09 -1.17
CA LEU A 46 6.93 3.08 -1.33
C LEU A 46 6.80 2.66 -2.80
N ILE A 47 6.77 3.64 -3.71
CA ILE A 47 6.55 3.41 -5.14
C ILE A 47 7.73 2.66 -5.76
N GLY A 48 8.98 3.00 -5.41
CA GLY A 48 10.17 2.34 -5.92
C GLY A 48 10.18 0.82 -5.69
N PRO A 49 10.05 0.36 -4.42
CA PRO A 49 9.92 -1.06 -4.10
C PRO A 49 8.72 -1.75 -4.76
N MET A 50 7.60 -1.05 -4.89
CA MET A 50 6.41 -1.56 -5.57
C MET A 50 6.67 -1.82 -7.06
N LEU A 51 7.31 -0.88 -7.78
CA LEU A 51 7.71 -1.05 -9.18
C LEU A 51 8.74 -2.18 -9.36
N ALA A 52 9.73 -2.26 -8.47
CA ALA A 52 10.69 -3.37 -8.46
C ALA A 52 10.00 -4.73 -8.29
N ALA A 53 9.03 -4.79 -7.38
CA ALA A 53 8.23 -5.98 -7.12
C ALA A 53 7.31 -6.37 -8.28
N ILE A 54 6.75 -5.41 -9.02
CA ILE A 54 5.99 -5.68 -10.26
C ILE A 54 6.92 -6.28 -11.31
N LEU A 55 8.11 -5.69 -11.51
CA LEU A 55 9.08 -6.20 -12.48
C LEU A 55 9.53 -7.63 -12.11
N ALA A 56 9.74 -7.90 -10.81
CA ALA A 56 10.06 -9.23 -10.33
C ALA A 56 8.89 -10.22 -10.48
N GLY A 57 7.68 -9.84 -10.09
CA GLY A 57 6.48 -10.67 -10.17
C GLY A 57 6.10 -11.06 -11.60
N THR A 58 6.23 -10.12 -12.54
CA THR A 58 5.98 -10.35 -13.97
C THR A 58 7.05 -11.23 -14.63
N ASN A 59 8.25 -11.27 -14.08
CA ASN A 59 9.34 -12.18 -14.48
C ASN A 59 9.34 -13.55 -13.78
N GLY A 60 8.29 -13.85 -13.00
CA GLY A 60 8.11 -15.16 -12.34
C GLY A 60 8.78 -15.27 -10.97
N ALA A 61 9.02 -14.17 -10.26
CA ALA A 61 9.56 -14.23 -8.91
C ALA A 61 8.63 -15.02 -7.97
N THR A 62 9.23 -15.89 -7.16
CA THR A 62 8.57 -16.77 -6.19
C THR A 62 8.71 -16.28 -4.74
N VAL A 63 9.60 -15.32 -4.49
CA VAL A 63 9.82 -14.71 -3.16
C VAL A 63 8.59 -13.96 -2.69
N ARG A 64 8.15 -14.22 -1.45
CA ARG A 64 7.02 -13.57 -0.78
C ARG A 64 7.51 -13.02 0.56
N VAL A 65 7.03 -11.83 0.91
CA VAL A 65 7.32 -11.20 2.20
C VAL A 65 6.66 -12.01 3.32
N PRO A 66 7.38 -12.37 4.38
CA PRO A 66 6.78 -13.02 5.54
C PRO A 66 5.65 -12.20 6.16
N ARG A 67 4.58 -12.88 6.59
CA ARG A 67 3.46 -12.23 7.32
C ARG A 67 3.91 -11.37 8.52
N PRO A 68 4.85 -11.80 9.40
CA PRO A 68 5.25 -10.98 10.54
C PRO A 68 5.98 -9.70 10.13
N SER A 69 6.79 -9.70 9.06
CA SER A 69 7.48 -8.49 8.60
C SER A 69 6.52 -7.49 7.96
N PHE A 70 5.52 -7.96 7.23
CA PHE A 70 4.43 -7.10 6.73
C PHE A 70 3.63 -6.48 7.88
N GLY A 71 3.28 -7.27 8.91
CA GLY A 71 2.61 -6.76 10.11
C GLY A 71 3.46 -5.75 10.89
N ALA A 72 4.76 -6.00 11.03
CA ALA A 72 5.69 -5.06 11.67
C ALA A 72 5.79 -3.74 10.90
N ALA A 73 5.84 -3.80 9.57
CA ALA A 73 5.84 -2.61 8.73
C ALA A 73 4.53 -1.81 8.89
N GLN A 74 3.37 -2.47 8.89
CA GLN A 74 2.08 -1.83 9.16
C GLN A 74 2.04 -1.16 10.54
N ALA A 75 2.61 -1.81 11.56
CA ALA A 75 2.68 -1.27 12.90
C ALA A 75 3.52 0.02 12.96
N ILE A 76 4.69 0.03 12.33
CA ILE A 76 5.59 1.19 12.21
C ILE A 76 4.90 2.34 11.48
N ILE A 77 4.27 2.07 10.33
CA ILE A 77 3.54 3.11 9.57
C ILE A 77 2.33 3.63 10.38
N GLY A 78 1.67 2.77 11.16
CA GLY A 78 0.62 3.23 12.08
C GLY A 78 1.15 4.18 13.17
N CYS A 79 2.36 3.95 13.69
CA CYS A 79 3.02 4.86 14.63
C CYS A 79 3.39 6.20 13.96
N LEU A 80 3.84 6.17 12.69
CA LEU A 80 4.10 7.38 11.91
C LEU A 80 2.85 8.25 11.80
N VAL A 81 1.72 7.66 11.40
CA VAL A 81 0.46 8.37 11.24
C VAL A 81 -0.04 8.88 12.60
N ALA A 82 0.05 8.06 13.65
CA ALA A 82 -0.32 8.46 15.00
C ALA A 82 0.48 9.68 15.50
N GLY A 83 1.80 9.69 15.28
CA GLY A 83 2.68 10.80 15.67
C GLY A 83 2.51 12.06 14.82
N SER A 84 1.76 11.98 13.71
CA SER A 84 1.42 13.14 12.89
C SER A 84 0.12 13.82 13.34
N ILE A 85 -0.64 13.23 14.27
CA ILE A 85 -1.87 13.81 14.79
C ILE A 85 -1.56 14.80 15.92
N SER A 86 -1.96 16.05 15.76
CA SER A 86 -1.90 17.07 16.81
C SER A 86 -3.29 17.35 17.41
N ALA A 87 -3.31 17.87 18.65
CA ALA A 87 -4.54 18.25 19.33
C ALA A 87 -5.32 19.36 18.59
N ASP A 88 -4.63 20.20 17.83
CA ASP A 88 -5.22 21.31 17.08
C ASP A 88 -6.07 20.87 15.88
N ILE A 89 -5.94 19.60 15.46
CA ILE A 89 -6.76 19.05 14.38
C ILE A 89 -8.21 18.85 14.85
N PHE A 90 -8.47 18.57 16.13
CA PHE A 90 -9.81 18.23 16.62
C PHE A 90 -10.82 19.38 16.49
N PRO A 91 -10.50 20.64 16.87
CA PRO A 91 -11.40 21.76 16.64
C PRO A 91 -11.75 21.98 15.16
N VAL A 92 -10.76 21.83 14.27
CA VAL A 92 -10.99 21.92 12.81
C VAL A 92 -11.90 20.79 12.35
N PHE A 93 -11.65 19.57 12.81
CA PHE A 93 -12.47 18.41 12.49
C PHE A 93 -13.92 18.56 12.98
N TYR A 94 -14.11 19.11 14.18
CA TYR A 94 -15.43 19.37 14.75
C TYR A 94 -16.17 20.49 14.01
N LYS A 95 -15.47 21.50 13.49
CA LYS A 95 -16.10 22.57 12.70
C LYS A 95 -16.46 22.12 11.28
N GLU A 96 -15.55 21.39 10.64
CA GLU A 96 -15.63 21.02 9.22
C GLU A 96 -16.11 19.57 9.01
N TRP A 97 -16.67 18.91 10.03
CA TRP A 97 -17.16 17.53 9.93
C TRP A 97 -18.14 17.29 8.76
N PRO A 98 -19.03 18.23 8.37
CA PRO A 98 -19.92 18.00 7.23
C PRO A 98 -19.15 17.97 5.91
N LEU A 99 -18.06 18.74 5.80
CA LEU A 99 -17.19 18.75 4.63
C LEU A 99 -16.40 17.43 4.53
N PHE A 100 -15.84 16.95 5.65
CA PHE A 100 -15.20 15.64 5.69
C PHE A 100 -16.19 14.50 5.37
N LEU A 101 -17.40 14.53 5.93
CA LEU A 101 -18.42 13.53 5.61
C LEU A 101 -18.85 13.63 4.15
N GLY A 102 -19.06 14.85 3.64
CA GLY A 102 -19.43 15.10 2.25
C GLY A 102 -18.39 14.61 1.27
N THR A 103 -17.09 14.84 1.53
CA THR A 103 -15.99 14.33 0.69
C THR A 103 -15.90 12.81 0.73
N VAL A 104 -16.07 12.18 1.89
CA VAL A 104 -16.10 10.70 2.01
C VAL A 104 -17.27 10.13 1.22
N VAL A 105 -18.49 10.65 1.42
CA VAL A 105 -19.70 10.22 0.72
C VAL A 105 -19.55 10.43 -0.80
N ALA A 106 -19.05 11.59 -1.23
CA ALA A 106 -18.81 11.88 -2.64
C ALA A 106 -17.79 10.93 -3.25
N THR A 107 -16.70 10.62 -2.54
CA THR A 107 -15.67 9.68 -3.02
C THR A 107 -16.21 8.26 -3.13
N VAL A 108 -17.00 7.81 -2.15
CA VAL A 108 -17.65 6.49 -2.16
C VAL A 108 -18.69 6.42 -3.29
N ALA A 109 -19.51 7.46 -3.45
CA ALA A 109 -20.52 7.56 -4.49
C ALA A 109 -19.88 7.56 -5.89
N ALA A 110 -18.83 8.36 -6.11
CA ALA A 110 -18.10 8.40 -7.37
C ALA A 110 -17.45 7.06 -7.70
N SER A 111 -16.79 6.42 -6.71
CA SER A 111 -16.18 5.09 -6.88
C SER A 111 -17.23 4.03 -7.22
N SER A 112 -18.39 4.07 -6.55
CA SER A 112 -19.49 3.14 -6.78
C SER A 112 -20.16 3.35 -8.14
N LEU A 113 -20.35 4.62 -8.53
CA LEU A 113 -20.92 5.01 -9.82
C LEU A 113 -20.02 4.56 -10.98
N LEU A 114 -18.70 4.77 -10.87
CA LEU A 114 -17.73 4.27 -11.85
C LEU A 114 -17.78 2.74 -11.95
N GLY A 115 -17.84 2.04 -10.82
CA GLY A 115 -18.01 0.60 -10.78
C GLY A 115 -19.26 0.10 -11.48
N TRP A 116 -20.39 0.76 -11.22
CA TRP A 116 -21.66 0.50 -11.88
C TRP A 116 -21.60 0.77 -13.39
N LEU A 117 -20.95 1.86 -13.80
CA LEU A 117 -20.84 2.26 -15.20
C LEU A 117 -19.98 1.26 -16.01
N ILE A 118 -18.86 0.82 -15.45
CA ILE A 118 -18.01 -0.25 -16.04
C ILE A 118 -18.80 -1.55 -16.21
N SER A 119 -19.63 -1.90 -15.21
CA SER A 119 -20.54 -3.06 -15.29
C SER A 119 -21.62 -2.86 -16.36
N ARG A 120 -22.22 -1.66 -16.44
CA ARG A 120 -23.30 -1.35 -17.38
C ARG A 120 -22.82 -1.36 -18.83
N TRP A 121 -21.60 -0.89 -19.08
CA TRP A 121 -20.96 -0.86 -20.39
C TRP A 121 -20.30 -2.18 -20.79
N ARG A 122 -20.44 -3.24 -19.97
CA ARG A 122 -19.91 -4.60 -20.23
C ARG A 122 -18.40 -4.64 -20.53
N ILE A 123 -17.64 -3.70 -19.96
CA ILE A 123 -16.17 -3.69 -20.06
C ILE A 123 -15.57 -4.87 -19.27
N LEU A 124 -16.23 -5.29 -18.21
CA LEU A 124 -15.85 -6.45 -17.40
C LEU A 124 -17.09 -7.25 -17.02
N PRO A 125 -16.96 -8.54 -16.64
CA PRO A 125 -18.08 -9.31 -16.08
C PRO A 125 -18.71 -8.56 -14.92
N GLY A 126 -20.04 -8.38 -14.94
CA GLY A 126 -20.72 -7.38 -14.09
C GLY A 126 -20.44 -7.51 -12.59
N THR A 127 -20.44 -8.73 -12.05
CA THR A 127 -20.13 -8.97 -10.63
C THR A 127 -18.67 -8.66 -10.30
N THR A 128 -17.73 -9.05 -11.17
CA THR A 128 -16.30 -8.74 -11.03
C THR A 128 -16.03 -7.23 -11.08
N ALA A 129 -16.70 -6.51 -11.97
CA ALA A 129 -16.57 -5.05 -12.10
C ALA A 129 -16.99 -4.34 -10.81
N VAL A 130 -18.15 -4.71 -10.25
CA VAL A 130 -18.69 -4.10 -9.02
C VAL A 130 -17.81 -4.42 -7.81
N TRP A 131 -17.39 -5.68 -7.63
CA TRP A 131 -16.53 -6.07 -6.51
C TRP A 131 -15.10 -5.51 -6.61
N GLY A 132 -14.56 -5.41 -7.83
CA GLY A 132 -13.22 -4.87 -8.09
C GLY A 132 -13.11 -3.36 -7.95
N SER A 133 -14.21 -2.63 -8.19
CA SER A 133 -14.27 -1.16 -8.07
C SER A 133 -14.69 -0.68 -6.68
N SER A 134 -15.38 -1.54 -5.92
CA SER A 134 -15.87 -1.19 -4.58
C SER A 134 -14.72 -0.88 -3.61
N PRO A 135 -14.80 0.22 -2.85
CA PRO A 135 -13.84 0.53 -1.81
C PRO A 135 -13.97 -0.46 -0.64
N GLY A 136 -12.85 -1.02 -0.18
CA GLY A 136 -12.85 -1.94 0.95
C GLY A 136 -11.52 -2.63 1.18
N ALA A 137 -11.45 -3.45 2.23
CA ALA A 137 -10.29 -4.29 2.48
C ALA A 137 -10.15 -5.33 1.37
N ALA A 138 -9.05 -5.28 0.61
CA ALA A 138 -8.85 -6.10 -0.60
C ALA A 138 -9.13 -7.58 -0.37
N THR A 139 -8.67 -8.15 0.75
CA THR A 139 -8.89 -9.57 1.10
C THR A 139 -10.36 -9.90 1.28
N ALA A 140 -11.13 -9.04 1.96
CA ALA A 140 -12.56 -9.24 2.15
C ALA A 140 -13.32 -9.12 0.82
N MET A 141 -12.98 -8.13 0.00
CA MET A 141 -13.61 -7.94 -1.32
C MET A 141 -13.37 -9.13 -2.25
N VAL A 142 -12.17 -9.69 -2.26
CA VAL A 142 -11.82 -10.89 -3.07
C VAL A 142 -12.55 -12.13 -2.59
N LEU A 143 -12.68 -12.33 -1.27
CA LEU A 143 -13.43 -13.46 -0.70
C LEU A 143 -14.92 -13.35 -1.04
N MET A 144 -15.50 -12.17 -0.85
CA MET A 144 -16.90 -11.91 -1.20
C MET A 144 -17.15 -12.07 -2.69
N ALA A 145 -16.27 -11.55 -3.55
CA ALA A 145 -16.35 -11.76 -4.99
C ALA A 145 -16.48 -13.24 -5.37
N GLY A 146 -15.66 -14.10 -4.78
CA GLY A 146 -15.73 -15.56 -5.02
C GLY A 146 -17.03 -16.18 -4.53
N ALA A 147 -17.54 -15.76 -3.36
CA ALA A 147 -18.83 -16.22 -2.84
C ALA A 147 -20.01 -15.86 -3.77
N PHE A 148 -19.90 -14.76 -4.52
CA PHE A 148 -20.88 -14.32 -5.52
C PHE A 148 -20.52 -14.73 -6.97
N GLY A 149 -19.63 -15.70 -7.15
CA GLY A 149 -19.28 -16.26 -8.46
C GLY A 149 -18.45 -15.34 -9.38
N ALA A 150 -17.89 -14.25 -8.86
CA ALA A 150 -16.98 -13.37 -9.59
C ALA A 150 -15.55 -13.93 -9.61
N ASP A 151 -14.76 -13.48 -10.59
CA ASP A 151 -13.37 -13.89 -10.71
C ASP A 151 -12.51 -13.24 -9.62
N GLN A 152 -12.20 -14.01 -8.59
CA GLN A 152 -11.37 -13.58 -7.45
C GLN A 152 -10.01 -13.02 -7.89
N ARG A 153 -9.40 -13.59 -8.94
CA ARG A 153 -8.07 -13.17 -9.41
C ARG A 153 -8.16 -11.80 -10.06
N LEU A 154 -9.19 -11.56 -10.85
CA LEU A 154 -9.41 -10.27 -11.50
C LEU A 154 -9.81 -9.19 -10.48
N VAL A 155 -10.64 -9.51 -9.49
CA VAL A 155 -10.94 -8.59 -8.38
C VAL A 155 -9.67 -8.24 -7.59
N ALA A 156 -8.85 -9.24 -7.24
CA ALA A 156 -7.59 -8.99 -6.53
C ALA A 156 -6.66 -8.09 -7.35
N PHE A 157 -6.53 -8.36 -8.65
CA PHE A 157 -5.77 -7.53 -9.57
C PHE A 157 -6.28 -6.09 -9.59
N MET A 158 -7.60 -5.87 -9.73
CA MET A 158 -8.19 -4.52 -9.72
C MET A 158 -7.92 -3.78 -8.41
N GLN A 159 -8.01 -4.47 -7.27
CA GLN A 159 -7.75 -3.87 -5.96
C GLN A 159 -6.28 -3.47 -5.79
N TYR A 160 -5.32 -4.29 -6.26
CA TYR A 160 -3.91 -3.93 -6.24
C TYR A 160 -3.58 -2.83 -7.26
N LEU A 161 -4.18 -2.89 -8.46
CA LEU A 161 -4.01 -1.90 -9.51
C LEU A 161 -4.47 -0.51 -9.04
N ARG A 162 -5.59 -0.46 -8.30
CA ARG A 162 -6.05 0.76 -7.63
C ARG A 162 -5.01 1.33 -6.69
N VAL A 163 -4.38 0.51 -5.84
CA VAL A 163 -3.35 0.98 -4.90
C VAL A 163 -2.20 1.65 -5.65
N ILE A 164 -1.79 1.08 -6.80
CA ILE A 164 -0.76 1.67 -7.65
C ILE A 164 -1.23 3.03 -8.21
N PHE A 165 -2.37 3.08 -8.88
CA PHE A 165 -2.84 4.31 -9.51
C PHE A 165 -3.10 5.41 -8.48
N VAL A 166 -3.79 5.11 -7.39
CA VAL A 166 -4.08 6.10 -6.33
C VAL A 166 -2.79 6.63 -5.72
N SER A 167 -1.82 5.76 -5.40
CA SER A 167 -0.56 6.22 -4.80
C SER A 167 0.29 7.04 -5.78
N MET A 168 0.41 6.63 -7.04
CA MET A 168 1.15 7.38 -8.06
C MET A 168 0.48 8.71 -8.38
N THR A 169 -0.84 8.72 -8.61
CA THR A 169 -1.59 9.95 -8.88
C THR A 169 -1.51 10.90 -7.69
N ALA A 170 -1.67 10.41 -6.45
CA ALA A 170 -1.52 11.24 -5.26
C ALA A 170 -0.12 11.87 -5.17
N ALA A 171 0.94 11.10 -5.43
CA ALA A 171 2.31 11.61 -5.41
C ALA A 171 2.56 12.66 -6.50
N ILE A 172 2.02 12.46 -7.71
CA ILE A 172 2.15 13.42 -8.83
C ILE A 172 1.36 14.69 -8.53
N VAL A 173 0.10 14.57 -8.09
CA VAL A 173 -0.74 15.72 -7.73
C VAL A 173 -0.09 16.51 -6.59
N ALA A 174 0.39 15.83 -5.54
CA ALA A 174 1.10 16.49 -4.45
C ALA A 174 2.31 17.28 -4.96
N LYS A 175 3.13 16.71 -5.85
CA LYS A 175 4.28 17.41 -6.44
C LYS A 175 3.87 18.62 -7.29
N MET A 176 2.76 18.53 -8.01
CA MET A 176 2.30 19.60 -8.91
C MET A 176 1.55 20.73 -8.20
N TRP A 177 0.79 20.42 -7.15
CA TRP A 177 -0.10 21.37 -6.47
C TRP A 177 0.49 21.95 -5.18
N VAL A 178 1.44 21.27 -4.54
CA VAL A 178 2.10 21.80 -3.35
C VAL A 178 3.26 22.68 -3.81
N ASP A 179 3.07 24.00 -3.69
CA ASP A 179 4.11 24.97 -4.02
C ASP A 179 5.26 24.89 -3.00
N THR A 180 6.36 24.26 -3.40
CA THR A 180 7.60 24.18 -2.61
C THR A 180 8.66 25.19 -3.07
N SER A 181 8.30 26.19 -3.89
CA SER A 181 9.23 27.12 -4.56
C SER A 181 10.07 28.02 -3.62
N GLY A 182 9.89 27.92 -2.30
CA GLY A 182 10.64 28.68 -1.31
C GLY A 182 11.05 27.89 -0.06
N ILE A 183 10.90 26.56 -0.06
CA ILE A 183 11.29 25.71 1.07
C ILE A 183 12.51 24.91 0.64
N GLU A 184 13.69 25.23 1.20
CA GLU A 184 14.83 24.33 1.11
C GLU A 184 14.42 23.00 1.74
N ILE A 185 14.35 21.95 0.94
CA ILE A 185 14.07 20.60 1.44
C ILE A 185 15.28 20.22 2.30
N PRO A 186 15.16 20.15 3.63
CA PRO A 186 16.29 19.84 4.48
C PRO A 186 16.81 18.44 4.11
N ALA A 187 18.12 18.31 4.02
CA ALA A 187 18.74 17.03 3.67
C ALA A 187 18.27 15.93 4.64
N ILE A 188 17.80 14.80 4.09
CA ILE A 188 17.33 13.67 4.90
C ILE A 188 18.54 13.07 5.62
N ILE A 189 18.58 13.24 6.94
CA ILE A 189 19.55 12.55 7.79
C ILE A 189 19.09 11.11 7.96
N TRP A 190 19.63 10.21 7.13
CA TRP A 190 19.23 8.80 7.10
C TRP A 190 19.46 8.06 8.42
N PHE A 191 20.53 8.40 9.14
CA PHE A 191 20.92 7.78 10.40
C PHE A 191 21.04 8.85 11.51
N PRO A 192 19.91 9.35 12.03
CA PRO A 192 19.93 10.27 13.16
C PRO A 192 20.31 9.53 14.45
N PRO A 193 20.87 10.23 15.46
CA PRO A 193 21.07 9.66 16.79
C PRO A 193 19.72 9.19 17.36
N ILE A 194 19.69 7.97 17.86
CA ILE A 194 18.49 7.34 18.39
C ILE A 194 18.36 7.77 19.86
N ASP A 195 17.25 8.44 20.19
CA ASP A 195 16.85 8.64 21.57
C ASP A 195 16.26 7.32 22.08
N PRO A 196 16.91 6.63 23.05
CA PRO A 196 16.46 5.34 23.52
C PRO A 196 15.02 5.37 24.04
N MET A 197 14.59 6.47 24.66
CA MET A 197 13.25 6.58 25.24
C MET A 197 12.18 6.67 24.16
N ALA A 198 12.31 7.64 23.25
CA ALA A 198 11.35 7.84 22.16
C ALA A 198 11.32 6.65 21.18
N PHE A 199 12.46 5.99 20.94
CA PHE A 199 12.51 4.79 20.10
C PHE A 199 11.90 3.57 20.80
N ALA A 200 12.17 3.38 22.09
CA ALA A 200 11.52 2.33 22.89
C ALA A 200 10.00 2.55 22.99
N ALA A 201 9.56 3.80 23.09
CA ALA A 201 8.15 4.16 23.02
C ALA A 201 7.52 3.75 21.68
N THR A 202 8.15 4.06 20.55
CA THR A 202 7.68 3.60 19.22
C THR A 202 7.54 2.08 19.17
N LEU A 203 8.54 1.32 19.63
CA LEU A 203 8.48 -0.14 19.65
C LEU A 203 7.40 -0.67 20.59
N GLY A 204 7.25 -0.07 21.77
CA GLY A 204 6.22 -0.42 22.75
C GLY A 204 4.82 -0.16 22.20
N VAL A 205 4.58 1.00 21.60
CA VAL A 205 3.32 1.35 20.92
C VAL A 205 3.05 0.41 19.76
N ALA A 206 4.05 0.10 18.94
CA ALA A 206 3.92 -0.82 17.83
C ALA A 206 3.50 -2.23 18.29
N LEU A 207 4.09 -2.73 19.38
CA LEU A 207 3.77 -4.05 19.93
C LEU A 207 2.40 -4.07 20.61
N VAL A 208 2.18 -3.19 21.59
CA VAL A 208 0.94 -3.14 22.39
C VAL A 208 -0.24 -2.78 21.52
N GLY A 209 -0.12 -1.77 20.65
CA GLY A 209 -1.16 -1.39 19.71
C GLY A 209 -1.53 -2.52 18.74
N SER A 210 -0.54 -3.26 18.23
CA SER A 210 -0.81 -4.44 17.39
C SER A 210 -1.55 -5.55 18.14
N LEU A 211 -1.20 -5.79 19.40
CA LEU A 211 -1.88 -6.78 20.26
C LEU A 211 -3.33 -6.36 20.56
N ILE A 212 -3.54 -5.09 20.91
CA ILE A 212 -4.87 -4.51 21.13
C ILE A 212 -5.71 -4.63 19.85
N GLY A 213 -5.14 -4.26 18.70
CA GLY A 213 -5.85 -4.35 17.41
C GLY A 213 -6.26 -5.78 17.05
N LYS A 214 -5.41 -6.78 17.38
CA LYS A 214 -5.77 -8.20 17.23
C LYS A 214 -6.88 -8.62 18.19
N LEU A 215 -6.80 -8.19 19.46
CA LEU A 215 -7.79 -8.51 20.49
C LEU A 215 -9.17 -7.96 20.12
N LEU A 216 -9.21 -6.72 19.62
CA LEU A 216 -10.43 -6.05 19.14
C LEU A 216 -10.90 -6.54 17.76
N ARG A 217 -10.21 -7.49 17.14
CA ARG A 217 -10.53 -8.06 15.81
C ARG A 217 -10.71 -7.00 14.72
N LEU A 218 -9.86 -5.97 14.73
CA LEU A 218 -9.91 -4.91 13.72
C LEU A 218 -9.55 -5.46 12.33
N PRO A 219 -10.11 -4.90 11.23
CA PRO A 219 -9.83 -5.37 9.86
C PRO A 219 -8.34 -5.32 9.47
N SER A 220 -7.60 -4.34 10.01
CA SER A 220 -6.15 -4.21 9.87
C SER A 220 -5.54 -4.06 11.27
N PRO A 221 -5.33 -5.16 12.00
CA PRO A 221 -5.05 -5.10 13.43
C PRO A 221 -3.71 -4.45 13.75
N PHE A 222 -2.70 -4.64 12.89
CA PHE A 222 -1.37 -4.04 13.08
C PHE A 222 -1.36 -2.54 12.79
N PHE A 223 -2.02 -2.07 11.74
CA PHE A 223 -2.04 -0.63 11.41
C PHE A 223 -3.05 0.14 12.27
N LEU A 224 -4.32 -0.30 12.30
CA LEU A 224 -5.37 0.41 13.04
C LEU A 224 -5.14 0.32 14.55
N GLY A 225 -4.65 -0.83 15.03
CA GLY A 225 -4.35 -1.00 16.44
C GLY A 225 -3.25 -0.07 16.93
N THR A 226 -2.14 0.05 16.19
CA THR A 226 -1.05 0.97 16.56
C THR A 226 -1.39 2.42 16.30
N PHE A 227 -2.17 2.71 15.25
CA PHE A 227 -2.66 4.07 15.00
C PHE A 227 -3.52 4.58 16.16
N VAL A 228 -4.56 3.83 16.55
CA VAL A 228 -5.48 4.25 17.62
C VAL A 228 -4.75 4.31 18.97
N PHE A 229 -4.02 3.25 19.33
CA PHE A 229 -3.28 3.20 20.58
C PHE A 229 -2.18 4.27 20.63
N GLY A 230 -1.41 4.41 19.56
CA GLY A 230 -0.35 5.40 19.43
C GLY A 230 -0.87 6.82 19.49
N THR A 231 -2.03 7.11 18.88
CA THR A 231 -2.65 8.44 18.96
C THR A 231 -3.11 8.74 20.39
N ALA A 232 -3.71 7.76 21.08
CA ALA A 232 -4.12 7.91 22.47
C ALA A 232 -2.92 8.14 23.41
N VAL A 233 -1.81 7.42 23.21
CA VAL A 233 -0.57 7.59 23.98
C VAL A 233 0.11 8.91 23.65
N HIS A 234 0.19 9.28 22.37
CA HIS A 234 0.83 10.51 21.91
C HIS A 234 0.11 11.76 22.43
N LEU A 235 -1.22 11.82 22.27
CA LEU A 235 -2.01 12.96 22.72
C LEU A 235 -2.29 12.96 24.23
N GLY A 236 -2.48 11.78 24.83
CA GLY A 236 -2.84 11.65 26.23
C GLY A 236 -1.65 11.73 27.19
N LEU A 237 -0.52 11.13 26.83
CA LEU A 237 0.68 11.05 27.68
C LEU A 237 1.82 11.94 27.18
N GLY A 238 1.66 12.61 26.02
CA GLY A 238 2.72 13.44 25.43
C GLY A 238 3.95 12.66 24.99
N VAL A 239 3.83 11.34 24.81
CA VAL A 239 4.96 10.48 24.45
C VAL A 239 5.34 10.73 23.00
N THR A 240 6.61 11.07 22.79
CA THR A 240 7.18 11.27 21.45
C THR A 240 7.56 9.92 20.85
N MET A 241 7.17 9.71 19.60
CA MET A 241 7.56 8.52 18.83
C MET A 241 8.66 8.90 17.86
N GLN A 242 9.85 8.36 18.05
CA GLN A 242 10.94 8.53 17.08
C GLN A 242 10.81 7.48 15.99
N LEU A 243 10.70 7.94 14.73
CA LEU A 243 10.67 7.08 13.54
C LEU A 243 11.82 7.47 12.60
N PRO A 244 12.99 6.83 12.74
CA PRO A 244 14.14 7.11 11.88
C PRO A 244 13.82 6.86 10.39
N PRO A 245 14.37 7.65 9.45
CA PRO A 245 14.09 7.50 8.02
C PRO A 245 14.41 6.10 7.47
N TRP A 246 15.49 5.46 7.94
CA TRP A 246 15.83 4.09 7.55
C TRP A 246 14.74 3.08 7.95
N LEU A 247 14.10 3.27 9.11
CA LEU A 247 13.03 2.41 9.60
C LEU A 247 11.77 2.58 8.76
N LEU A 248 11.46 3.83 8.39
CA LEU A 248 10.35 4.15 7.49
C LEU A 248 10.59 3.60 6.08
N ALA A 249 11.81 3.71 5.55
CA ALA A 249 12.17 3.13 4.25
C ALA A 249 11.99 1.61 4.24
N LEU A 250 12.43 0.92 5.30
CA LEU A 250 12.16 -0.51 5.46
C LEU A 250 10.66 -0.80 5.55
N GLY A 251 9.91 -0.03 6.34
CA GLY A 251 8.46 -0.18 6.45
C GLY A 251 7.73 -0.05 5.11
N TYR A 252 7.98 1.05 4.38
CA TYR A 252 7.40 1.26 3.05
C TYR A 252 7.84 0.21 2.05
N THR A 253 9.09 -0.25 2.09
CA THR A 253 9.59 -1.33 1.24
C THR A 253 8.85 -2.65 1.50
N MET A 254 8.69 -3.04 2.76
CA MET A 254 7.96 -4.24 3.15
C MET A 254 6.47 -4.18 2.80
N ILE A 255 5.89 -2.98 2.67
CA ILE A 255 4.51 -2.78 2.21
C ILE A 255 4.42 -2.80 0.68
N GLY A 256 5.38 -2.18 -0.01
CA GLY A 256 5.42 -2.10 -1.47
C GLY A 256 5.65 -3.45 -2.14
N TRP A 257 6.50 -4.30 -1.56
CA TRP A 257 6.83 -5.61 -2.14
C TRP A 257 5.62 -6.54 -2.31
N PRO A 258 4.77 -6.80 -1.31
CA PRO A 258 3.59 -7.64 -1.49
C PRO A 258 2.63 -7.08 -2.53
N ILE A 259 2.44 -5.76 -2.58
CA ILE A 259 1.58 -5.11 -3.56
C ILE A 259 2.09 -5.44 -4.98
N GLY A 260 3.38 -5.23 -5.24
CA GLY A 260 3.95 -5.48 -6.56
C GLY A 260 4.11 -6.97 -6.92
N LEU A 261 4.48 -7.82 -5.96
CA LEU A 261 4.69 -9.27 -6.20
C LEU A 261 3.40 -10.03 -6.53
N ASN A 262 2.24 -9.45 -6.23
CA ASN A 262 0.94 -9.98 -6.66
C ASN A 262 0.69 -9.78 -8.17
N PHE A 263 1.45 -8.92 -8.85
CA PHE A 263 1.39 -8.77 -10.30
C PHE A 263 2.22 -9.87 -10.96
N THR A 264 1.54 -10.96 -11.32
CA THR A 264 2.16 -12.04 -12.09
C THR A 264 1.79 -11.93 -13.56
N ARG A 265 2.64 -12.49 -14.43
CA ARG A 265 2.38 -12.53 -15.87
C ARG A 265 1.06 -13.23 -16.21
N ALA A 266 0.72 -14.29 -15.47
CA ALA A 266 -0.54 -15.01 -15.64
C ALA A 266 -1.75 -14.11 -15.35
N ILE A 267 -1.70 -13.35 -14.25
CA ILE A 267 -2.77 -12.41 -13.88
C ILE A 267 -2.88 -11.27 -14.90
N LEU A 268 -1.75 -10.71 -15.36
CA LEU A 268 -1.76 -9.67 -16.40
C LEU A 268 -2.35 -10.17 -17.71
N ARG A 269 -1.92 -11.35 -18.20
CA ARG A 269 -2.44 -11.93 -19.44
C ARG A 269 -3.94 -12.25 -19.34
N HIS A 270 -4.38 -12.67 -18.16
CA HIS A 270 -5.81 -12.90 -17.88
C HIS A 270 -6.60 -11.60 -17.89
N ALA A 271 -6.08 -10.54 -17.23
CA ALA A 271 -6.69 -9.22 -17.22
C ALA A 271 -6.79 -8.60 -18.62
N THR A 272 -5.73 -8.69 -19.44
CA THR A 272 -5.75 -8.16 -20.82
C THR A 272 -6.74 -8.90 -21.73
N ARG A 273 -7.03 -10.17 -21.44
CA ARG A 273 -8.06 -10.93 -22.18
C ARG A 273 -9.49 -10.62 -21.71
N ALA A 274 -9.64 -10.10 -20.49
CA ALA A 274 -10.93 -9.73 -19.93
C ALA A 274 -11.36 -8.30 -20.33
N LEU A 275 -10.43 -7.46 -20.78
CA LEU A 275 -10.74 -6.15 -21.35
C LEU A 275 -11.35 -6.32 -22.76
N PRO A 276 -12.40 -5.55 -23.10
CA PRO A 276 -13.01 -5.60 -24.43
C PRO A 276 -11.98 -5.11 -25.46
N GLN A 277 -11.89 -5.81 -26.59
CA GLN A 277 -11.17 -5.34 -27.78
C GLN A 277 -11.94 -4.22 -28.47
#